data_AF-A0A4R2FU73-F1
#
_entry.id   AF-A0A4R2FU73-F1
#
_cell.length_a   1.000
_cell.length_b   1.000
_cell.length_c   1.000
_cell.angle_alpha   90.00
_cell.angle_beta   90.00
_cell.angle_gamma   90.00
#
_symmetry.space_group_name_H-M   'P 1'
#
loop_
_entity.id
_entity.type
_entity.pdbx_description
1 polymer ?
#
loop_
_entity_poly.entity_id
_entity_poly.type
_entity_poly.pdbx_seq_one_letter_code
_entity_poly.pdbx_strand_id
1 'polypeptide(L)' 'MKITLTPQQKLQLEQMYGIERDSRVCDRIKAVLLVSEGWGNTMISQALRIHESTVARHLSDYVLSEKLKPENGGSQS' A
#
# COMPACT_ATOMS: atom_id res chain seq x y z
N MET A 1 -13.76 1.35 -0.94
CA MET A 1 -13.12 2.02 0.22
C MET A 1 -12.58 3.36 -0.25
N LYS A 2 -12.66 4.43 0.54
CA LYS A 2 -12.15 5.76 0.15
C LYS A 2 -11.08 6.18 1.16
N ILE A 3 -9.87 6.46 0.66
CA ILE A 3 -8.75 6.99 1.45
C ILE A 3 -8.52 8.41 0.96
N THR A 4 -8.51 9.36 1.87
CA THR A 4 -8.14 10.76 1.56
C THR A 4 -6.81 11.03 2.24
N LEU A 5 -5.78 11.31 1.45
CA LEU A 5 -4.47 11.69 1.96
C LEU A 5 -4.33 13.21 1.92
N THR A 6 -3.70 13.79 2.95
CA THR A 6 -3.21 15.17 2.85
C THR A 6 -2.02 15.24 1.89
N PRO A 7 -1.71 16.42 1.32
CA PRO A 7 -0.51 16.59 0.48
C PRO A 7 0.78 16.15 1.21
N GLN A 8 0.87 16.39 2.51
CA GLN A 8 2.00 15.98 3.34
C GLN A 8 2.10 14.46 3.49
N GLN A 9 0.97 13.77 3.74
CA GLN A 9 0.95 12.30 3.80
C GLN A 9 1.34 11.68 2.46
N LYS A 10 0.83 12.25 1.35
CA LYS A 10 1.20 11.81 0.00
C LYS A 10 2.70 11.94 -0.24
N LEU A 11 3.27 13.10 0.07
CA LEU A 11 4.71 13.35 -0.07
C LEU A 11 5.54 12.39 0.80
N GLN A 12 5.12 12.15 2.04
CA GLN A 12 5.81 11.22 2.94
C GLN A 12 5.81 9.79 2.38
N LEU A 13 4.67 9.32 1.86
CA LEU A 13 4.56 8.00 1.23
C LEU A 13 5.45 7.90 -0.03
N GLU A 14 5.48 8.93 -0.87
CA GLU A 14 6.36 8.99 -2.05
C GLU A 14 7.84 8.95 -1.66
N GLN A 15 8.24 9.67 -0.61
CA GLN A 15 9.59 9.64 -0.07
C GLN A 15 9.95 8.25 0.48
N MET A 16 9.04 7.64 1.25
CA MET A 16 9.23 6.29 1.78
C MET A 16 9.38 5.26 0.65
N TYR A 17 8.57 5.38 -0.40
CA TYR A 17 8.68 4.52 -1.59
C TYR A 17 10.05 4.64 -2.28
N GLY A 18 10.62 5.86 -2.35
CA GLY A 18 11.93 6.10 -2.96
C GLY A 18 13.10 5.43 -2.23
N ILE A 19 12.98 5.16 -0.93
CA ILE A 19 14.04 4.56 -0.11
C ILE A 19 13.81 3.08 0.19
N GLU A 20 12.57 2.60 0.14
CA GLU A 20 12.20 1.24 0.52
C GLU A 20 12.65 0.22 -0.53
N ARG A 21 13.18 -0.92 -0.04
CA ARG A 21 13.69 -2.02 -0.89
C ARG A 21 12.80 -3.25 -0.81
N ASP A 22 12.00 -3.38 0.25
CA ASP A 22 11.02 -4.46 0.33
C ASP A 22 9.87 -4.20 -0.64
N SER A 23 9.83 -5.00 -1.71
CA SER A 23 8.76 -4.99 -2.71
C SER A 23 7.35 -5.03 -2.12
N ARG A 24 7.14 -5.72 -1.00
CA ARG A 24 5.84 -5.84 -0.34
C ARG A 24 5.40 -4.53 0.30
N VAL A 25 6.36 -3.79 0.87
CA VAL A 25 6.12 -2.47 1.45
C VAL A 25 5.88 -1.46 0.34
N CYS A 26 6.64 -1.54 -0.75
CA CYS A 26 6.43 -0.76 -1.96
C CYS A 26 5.03 -0.94 -2.54
N ASP A 27 4.53 -2.18 -2.65
CA ASP A 27 3.19 -2.44 -3.19
C ASP A 27 2.09 -1.92 -2.27
N ARG A 28 2.28 -1.97 -0.95
CA ARG A 28 1.36 -1.34 0.02
C ARG A 28 1.31 0.16 -0.14
N ILE A 29 2.47 0.82 -0.27
CA ILE A 29 2.53 2.27 -0.48
C ILE A 29 1.82 2.66 -1.79
N LYS A 30 2.12 1.95 -2.90
CA LYS A 30 1.45 2.19 -4.19
C LYS A 30 -0.05 2.01 -4.10
N ALA A 31 -0.53 0.96 -3.44
CA ALA A 31 -1.96 0.71 -3.29
C ALA A 31 -2.67 1.87 -2.58
N VAL A 32 -2.08 2.39 -1.50
CA VAL A 32 -2.61 3.54 -0.75
C VAL A 32 -2.64 4.81 -1.61
N LEU A 33 -1.54 5.11 -2.31
CA LEU A 33 -1.45 6.26 -3.21
C LEU A 33 -2.51 6.20 -4.33
N LEU A 34 -2.60 5.06 -5.03
CA LEU A 34 -3.53 4.88 -6.15
C LEU A 34 -5.00 4.96 -5.71
N VAL A 35 -5.36 4.40 -4.55
CA VAL A 35 -6.73 4.56 -4.01
C VAL A 35 -7.04 6.01 -3.68
N SER A 36 -6.06 6.75 -3.14
CA SER A 36 -6.24 8.18 -2.86
C SER A 36 -6.44 9.02 -4.13
N GLU A 37 -5.92 8.53 -5.26
CA GLU A 37 -6.08 9.12 -6.60
C GLU A 37 -7.37 8.65 -7.30
N GLY A 38 -8.19 7.82 -6.65
CA GLY A 38 -9.48 7.36 -7.15
C GLY A 38 -9.43 6.07 -7.96
N TRP A 39 -8.31 5.33 -7.95
CA TRP A 39 -8.24 4.03 -8.61
C TRP A 39 -9.06 2.99 -7.84
N GLY A 40 -9.77 2.14 -8.59
CA GLY A 40 -10.51 1.01 -8.03
C GLY A 40 -9.58 -0.16 -7.66
N ASN A 41 -9.97 -0.97 -6.68
CA ASN A 41 -9.19 -2.12 -6.21
C ASN A 41 -8.80 -3.08 -7.34
N THR A 42 -9.73 -3.39 -8.25
CA THR A 42 -9.47 -4.24 -9.43
C THR A 42 -8.47 -3.62 -10.39
N MET A 43 -8.46 -2.29 -10.56
CA MET A 43 -7.51 -1.60 -11.42
C MET A 43 -6.10 -1.64 -10.81
N ILE A 44 -6.01 -1.43 -9.49
CA ILE A 44 -4.78 -1.51 -8.72
C ILE A 44 -4.23 -2.94 -8.73
N SER A 45 -5.09 -3.94 -8.56
CA SER A 45 -4.69 -5.36 -8.58
C SER A 45 -4.09 -5.75 -9.93
N GLN A 46 -4.68 -5.26 -11.03
CA GLN A 46 -4.13 -5.44 -12.38
C GLN A 46 -2.80 -4.71 -12.57
N ALA A 47 -2.68 -3.45 -12.12
CA ALA A 47 -1.48 -2.64 -12.27
C ALA A 47 -0.29 -3.17 -11.46
N LEU A 48 -0.54 -3.62 -10.23
CA LEU A 48 0.49 -4.16 -9.32
C LEU A 48 0.71 -5.67 -9.49
N ARG A 49 -0.12 -6.35 -10.30
CA ARG A 49 -0.09 -7.82 -10.51
C ARG A 49 -0.18 -8.62 -9.20
N ILE A 50 -1.03 -8.16 -8.28
CA ILE A 50 -1.38 -8.84 -7.03
C ILE A 50 -2.87 -9.14 -6.97
N HIS A 51 -3.28 -10.09 -6.13
CA HIS A 51 -4.69 -10.44 -6.00
C HIS A 51 -5.50 -9.28 -5.41
N GLU A 52 -6.74 -9.07 -5.87
CA GLU A 52 -7.58 -7.97 -5.40
C GLU A 52 -7.83 -8.01 -3.89
N SER A 53 -7.98 -9.21 -3.32
CA SER A 53 -8.10 -9.37 -1.85
C SER A 53 -6.85 -8.92 -1.10
N THR A 54 -5.67 -9.04 -1.70
CA THR A 54 -4.41 -8.54 -1.13
C THR A 54 -4.40 -7.00 -1.13
N VAL A 55 -4.87 -6.37 -2.21
CA VAL A 55 -5.06 -4.91 -2.27
C VAL A 55 -6.01 -4.47 -1.16
N ALA A 56 -7.18 -5.10 -1.05
CA ALA A 56 -8.16 -4.78 -0.01
C ALA A 56 -7.56 -4.88 1.40
N ARG A 57 -6.80 -5.95 1.67
CA ARG A 57 -6.10 -6.13 2.95
C ARG A 57 -5.07 -5.03 3.22
N HIS A 58 -4.24 -4.67 2.23
CA HIS A 58 -3.25 -3.60 2.38
C HIS A 58 -3.89 -2.26 2.73
N LEU A 59 -5.01 -1.94 2.10
CA LEU A 59 -5.76 -0.72 2.37
C LEU A 59 -6.39 -0.74 3.77
N SER A 60 -6.96 -1.88 4.20
CA SER A 60 -7.47 -2.04 5.55
C SER A 60 -6.38 -1.91 6.62
N ASP A 61 -5.23 -2.55 6.42
CA ASP A 61 -4.08 -2.47 7.34
C ASP A 61 -3.60 -1.01 7.49
N TYR A 62 -3.53 -0.26 6.39
CA TYR A 62 -3.15 1.14 6.40
C TYR A 62 -4.18 2.03 7.11
N VAL A 63 -5.47 1.86 6.86
CA VAL A 63 -6.51 2.68 7.52
C VAL A 63 -6.65 2.39 9.01
N LEU A 64 -6.42 1.15 9.43
CA LEU A 64 -6.53 0.77 10.84
C LEU A 64 -5.32 1.18 11.69
N SER A 65 -4.13 1.23 11.10
CA SER A 65 -2.88 1.32 11.88
C SER A 65 -1.72 2.03 11.18
N GLU A 66 -1.95 2.63 10.01
CA GLU A 66 -0.90 3.19 9.13
C GLU A 66 0.22 2.17 8.81
N LYS A 67 -0.12 0.88 8.85
CA LYS A 67 0.83 -0.21 8.75
C LYS A 67 1.30 -0.42 7.32
N LEU A 68 2.56 -0.10 7.08
CA LEU A 68 3.23 -0.31 5.81
C LEU A 68 4.13 -1.56 5.82
N LYS A 69 4.73 -1.92 6.96
CA LYS A 69 5.64 -3.08 7.05
C LYS A 69 4.94 -4.36 7.46
N PRO A 70 5.30 -5.53 6.89
CA PRO A 70 4.85 -6.81 7.43
C PRO A 70 5.52 -7.03 8.79
N GLU A 71 4.76 -7.43 9.81
CA GLU A 71 5.31 -7.74 11.14
C GLU A 71 5.85 -9.18 11.22
N ASN A 72 5.50 -10.02 10.23
CA ASN A 72 5.93 -11.40 10.20
C ASN A 72 7.31 -11.47 9.54
N GLY A 73 8.35 -11.52 10.38
CA GLY A 73 9.64 -12.08 10.00
C GLY A 73 9.41 -13.50 9.47
N GLY A 74 9.88 -13.78 8.27
CA GLY A 74 9.67 -15.07 7.62
C GLY A 74 10.08 -16.23 8.53
N SER A 75 9.41 -17.37 8.37
CA SER A 75 9.86 -18.61 8.99
C SER A 75 11.33 -18.83 8.60
N GLN A 76 12.21 -18.92 9.60
CA GLN A 76 13.54 -19.47 9.37
C GLN A 76 13.34 -20.88 8.82
N SER A 77 13.73 -21.07 7.56
CA SER A 77 13.91 -22.39 6.97
C SER A 77 15.38 -22.77 7.08
#